data_AF-A0A2V7JUA6-F1
#
_entry.id   AF-A0A2V7JUA6-F1
#
_cell.length_a   1.000
_cell.length_b   1.000
_cell.length_c   1.000
_cell.angle_alpha   90.00
_cell.angle_beta   90.00
_cell.angle_gamma   90.00
#
_symmetry.space_group_name_H-M   'P 1'
#
loop_
_entity.id
_entity.type
_entity.pdbx_description
1 polymer ?
#
loop_
_entity_poly.entity_id
_entity_poly.type
_entity_poly.pdbx_seq_one_letter_code
_entity_poly.pdbx_strand_id
1 'polypeptide(L)'
;MTVVSMLGAMLLMAHDADATLKQVDLLGRLLIPLALRLQDALAGQGTPDPRWIKLGLAVITLPVIVWSGGQFYRGAWSGFRHRTADMNTLIGVGTGAAYLYSLVATLAPGLFTGVGRSPDVYYESVSAIIALILLGRLLEARARGARTAHVVRDGKEIEIAVEAVVPGDLVIVRPGEKIPVDGRVTEGASAVDESMLTGEPMPVGKKIGDEVIGATINTTGSITLRATRVGKDSALGQIVQLVEDAQSTKAPIQRLADQVAGVFVPIVIAIAIAAFIAWFDFGPEPALVFSTVALITVLIIACPCALGLATPTAILVGTGKAAELGILIRSGEALDRLSKVRTVLLDKTGTITEGRPTVTHIVTAKRPDGTPLAPAEVLKWAASVEQRSEHPLALAIVKAAKERNVDLLPVETFAMMEGRGVRGTVDRRIIEVISLRHARERSLELGSLGPDADRLAAQGRTPVIVVVNNTVYAVVAISDPIKPSAKEAVALFKRMGLSVMMLSGDVKRGAEAVAAEVGIDEIVAEVLPSQKADIVRKLQRQGRHVAMVGDGINDAPALSVATCAPR
;
A
#
# COMPACT_ATOMS: atom_id res chain seq x y z
N MET A 1 -6.53 28.14 -19.24
CA MET A 1 -7.36 27.94 -20.45
C MET A 1 -8.83 27.69 -20.10
N THR A 2 -9.18 26.67 -19.30
CA THR A 2 -10.59 26.42 -18.91
C THR A 2 -11.28 27.61 -18.26
N VAL A 3 -10.63 28.28 -17.30
CA VAL A 3 -11.17 29.50 -16.66
C VAL A 3 -11.43 30.62 -17.68
N VAL A 4 -10.54 30.78 -18.66
CA VAL A 4 -10.67 31.78 -19.74
C VAL A 4 -11.82 31.40 -20.69
N SER A 5 -11.97 30.11 -21.01
CA SER A 5 -13.09 29.61 -21.81
C SER A 5 -14.44 29.81 -21.11
N MET A 6 -14.50 29.62 -19.79
CA MET A 6 -15.70 29.88 -19.01
C MET A 6 -16.03 31.38 -18.98
N LEU A 7 -15.04 32.25 -18.74
CA LEU A 7 -15.23 33.70 -18.77
C LEU A 7 -15.70 34.22 -20.15
N GLY A 8 -15.21 33.64 -21.24
CA GLY A 8 -15.65 34.00 -22.59
C GLY A 8 -17.08 33.53 -22.90
N ALA A 9 -17.48 32.36 -22.42
CA ALA A 9 -18.85 31.87 -22.57
C ALA A 9 -19.86 32.67 -21.72
N MET A 10 -19.45 33.13 -20.53
CA MET A 10 -20.25 34.04 -19.70
C MET A 10 -20.61 35.35 -20.41
N LEU A 11 -19.69 35.91 -21.22
CA LEU A 11 -19.96 37.11 -22.02
C LEU A 11 -21.00 36.88 -23.12
N LEU A 12 -21.06 35.67 -23.68
CA LEU A 12 -22.11 35.29 -24.65
C LEU A 12 -23.47 35.15 -23.97
N MET A 13 -23.53 34.56 -22.77
CA MET A 13 -24.78 34.43 -22.00
C MET A 13 -25.37 35.79 -21.61
N ALA A 14 -24.52 36.79 -21.36
CA ALA A 14 -24.95 38.13 -20.95
C ALA A 14 -25.49 38.98 -22.13
N HIS A 15 -25.20 38.59 -23.38
CA HIS A 15 -25.69 39.27 -24.58
C HIS A 15 -27.15 38.89 -24.95
N ASP A 16 -27.61 37.68 -24.55
CA ASP A 16 -28.95 37.14 -24.81
C ASP A 16 -29.87 37.17 -23.56
N ALA A 17 -29.64 38.12 -22.64
CA ALA A 17 -30.27 38.16 -21.32
C ALA A 17 -31.82 38.08 -21.31
N ASP A 18 -32.49 38.63 -22.33
CA ASP A 18 -33.96 38.59 -22.46
C ASP A 18 -34.54 37.22 -22.89
N ALA A 19 -33.75 36.36 -23.55
CA ALA A 19 -34.20 35.04 -23.98
C ALA A 19 -33.94 33.95 -22.91
N THR A 20 -32.90 34.12 -22.09
CA THR A 20 -32.44 33.13 -21.09
C THR A 20 -33.12 33.21 -19.71
N LEU A 21 -34.00 34.18 -19.47
CA LEU A 21 -34.61 34.41 -18.14
C LEU A 21 -35.50 33.25 -17.63
N LYS A 22 -35.86 32.25 -18.46
CA LYS A 22 -36.74 31.13 -18.06
C LYS A 22 -36.08 29.77 -17.85
N GLN A 23 -34.80 29.54 -18.16
CA GLN A 23 -34.22 28.18 -18.12
C GLN A 23 -32.73 28.12 -17.75
N VAL A 24 -32.35 28.51 -16.53
CA VAL A 24 -30.96 28.32 -16.09
C VAL A 24 -30.87 27.62 -14.73
N ASP A 25 -30.07 26.54 -14.74
CA ASP A 25 -29.61 25.72 -13.62
C ASP A 25 -28.92 26.56 -12.51
N LEU A 26 -28.78 25.98 -11.30
CA LEU A 26 -28.21 26.61 -10.10
C LEU A 26 -26.87 27.31 -10.38
N LEU A 27 -26.04 26.70 -11.23
CA LEU A 27 -24.74 27.22 -11.62
C LEU A 27 -24.84 28.52 -12.41
N GLY A 28 -25.76 28.62 -13.36
CA GLY A 28 -25.93 29.86 -14.11
C GLY A 28 -26.53 30.97 -13.26
N ARG A 29 -27.40 30.67 -12.29
CA ARG A 29 -27.85 31.68 -11.30
C ARG A 29 -26.71 32.23 -10.44
N LEU A 30 -25.73 31.40 -10.09
CA LEU A 30 -24.51 31.82 -9.36
C LEU A 30 -23.55 32.65 -10.23
N LEU A 31 -23.53 32.37 -11.53
CA LEU A 31 -22.55 32.92 -12.47
C LEU A 31 -23.06 34.17 -13.22
N ILE A 32 -24.37 34.35 -13.40
CA ILE A 32 -25.00 35.51 -14.05
C ILE A 32 -24.59 36.85 -13.39
N PRO A 33 -24.56 37.02 -12.05
CA PRO A 33 -24.13 38.28 -11.43
C PRO A 33 -22.67 38.63 -11.76
N LEU A 34 -21.82 37.60 -11.89
CA LEU A 34 -20.42 37.77 -12.28
C LEU A 34 -20.29 38.08 -13.77
N ALA A 35 -21.09 37.44 -14.62
CA ALA A 35 -21.14 37.69 -16.06
C ALA A 35 -21.61 39.12 -16.37
N LEU A 36 -22.66 39.59 -15.70
CA LEU A 36 -23.17 40.96 -15.81
C LEU A 36 -22.15 41.99 -15.32
N ARG A 37 -21.50 41.74 -14.17
CA ARG A 37 -20.40 42.62 -13.70
C ARG A 37 -19.21 42.65 -14.64
N LEU A 38 -18.88 41.53 -15.28
CA LEU A 38 -17.81 41.46 -16.28
C LEU A 38 -18.19 42.24 -17.53
N GLN A 39 -19.45 42.15 -17.96
CA GLN A 39 -20.00 42.92 -19.07
C GLN A 39 -20.03 44.42 -18.76
N ASP A 40 -20.46 44.83 -17.56
CA ASP A 40 -20.47 46.23 -17.11
C ASP A 40 -19.04 46.79 -17.03
N ALA A 41 -18.08 45.99 -16.56
CA ALA A 41 -16.66 46.38 -16.54
C ALA A 41 -16.06 46.56 -17.95
N LEU A 42 -16.61 45.88 -18.95
CA LEU A 42 -16.19 45.95 -20.36
C LEU A 42 -17.03 46.93 -21.19
N ALA A 43 -18.19 47.38 -20.70
CA ALA A 43 -19.12 48.26 -21.41
C ALA A 43 -18.49 49.62 -21.81
N GLY A 44 -17.44 50.05 -21.11
CA GLY A 44 -16.67 51.27 -21.45
C GLY A 44 -15.63 51.10 -22.57
N GLN A 45 -15.37 49.88 -23.05
CA GLN A 45 -14.34 49.58 -24.06
C GLN A 45 -14.90 49.05 -25.39
N GLY A 46 -16.23 48.98 -25.54
CA GLY A 46 -16.92 48.39 -26.68
C GLY A 46 -17.15 46.89 -26.45
N THR A 47 -18.41 46.43 -26.56
CA THR A 47 -18.73 45.01 -26.45
C THR A 47 -18.13 44.27 -27.65
N PRO A 48 -17.24 43.28 -27.45
CA PRO A 48 -16.68 42.53 -28.57
C PRO A 48 -17.80 41.80 -29.31
N ASP A 49 -17.80 41.88 -30.64
CA ASP A 49 -18.81 41.21 -31.47
C ASP A 49 -18.87 39.71 -31.11
N PRO A 50 -20.07 39.15 -30.86
CA PRO A 50 -20.27 37.75 -30.48
C PRO A 50 -19.54 36.74 -31.39
N ARG A 51 -19.31 37.08 -32.66
CA ARG A 51 -18.52 36.25 -33.59
C ARG A 51 -17.05 36.14 -33.17
N TRP A 52 -16.43 37.24 -32.76
CA TRP A 52 -15.04 37.24 -32.31
C TRP A 52 -14.86 36.51 -30.97
N ILE A 53 -15.87 36.60 -30.09
CA ILE A 53 -15.88 35.82 -28.84
C ILE A 53 -15.95 34.32 -29.14
N LYS A 54 -16.87 33.89 -30.02
CA LYS A 54 -16.99 32.48 -30.43
C LYS A 54 -15.72 31.95 -31.10
N LEU A 55 -15.09 32.76 -31.97
CA LEU A 55 -13.83 32.40 -32.61
C LEU A 55 -12.68 32.29 -31.60
N GLY A 56 -12.58 33.23 -30.65
CA GLY A 56 -11.60 33.18 -29.57
C GLY A 56 -11.76 31.93 -28.71
N LEU A 57 -13.00 31.56 -28.36
CA LEU A 57 -13.30 30.32 -27.64
C LEU A 57 -12.89 29.07 -28.43
N ALA A 58 -13.13 29.05 -29.74
CA ALA A 58 -12.73 27.93 -30.62
C ALA A 58 -11.21 27.71 -30.61
N VAL A 59 -10.44 28.80 -30.69
CA VAL A 59 -8.97 28.79 -30.68
C VAL A 59 -8.43 28.38 -29.31
N ILE A 60 -9.00 28.88 -28.21
CA ILE A 60 -8.56 28.53 -26.84
C ILE A 60 -8.88 27.07 -26.49
N THR A 61 -9.98 26.53 -27.03
CA THR A 61 -10.41 25.15 -26.77
C THR A 61 -9.57 24.14 -27.56
N LEU A 62 -9.01 24.54 -28.71
CA LEU A 62 -8.23 23.65 -29.58
C LEU A 62 -7.01 23.02 -28.85
N PRO A 63 -6.14 23.75 -28.14
CA PRO A 63 -5.07 23.15 -27.34
C PRO A 63 -5.58 22.22 -26.25
N VAL A 64 -6.73 22.51 -25.65
CA VAL A 64 -7.33 21.67 -24.60
C VAL A 64 -7.71 20.30 -25.17
N ILE A 65 -8.27 20.26 -26.37
CA ILE A 65 -8.62 19.02 -27.06
C ILE A 65 -7.39 18.26 -27.53
N VAL A 66 -6.49 18.95 -28.25
CA VAL A 66 -5.37 18.30 -28.94
C VAL A 66 -4.30 17.84 -27.96
N TRP A 67 -3.97 18.67 -26.97
CA TRP A 67 -2.89 18.38 -26.03
C TRP A 67 -3.40 17.69 -24.77
N SER A 68 -4.22 18.38 -23.98
CA SER A 68 -4.70 17.87 -22.68
C SER A 68 -5.67 16.68 -22.85
N GLY A 69 -6.55 16.76 -23.86
CA GLY A 69 -7.54 15.76 -24.20
C GLY A 69 -7.03 14.64 -25.11
N GLY A 70 -5.86 14.81 -25.75
CA GLY A 70 -5.31 13.90 -26.76
C GLY A 70 -5.24 12.43 -26.32
N GLN A 71 -5.02 12.19 -25.03
CA GLN A 71 -5.03 10.85 -24.44
C GLN A 71 -6.40 10.17 -24.49
N PHE A 72 -7.50 10.92 -24.34
CA PHE A 72 -8.86 10.36 -24.37
C PHE A 72 -9.22 9.93 -25.78
N TYR A 73 -8.87 10.72 -26.80
CA TYR A 73 -9.11 10.38 -28.21
C TYR A 73 -8.30 9.16 -28.65
N ARG A 74 -7.02 9.07 -28.25
CA ARG A 74 -6.21 7.86 -28.50
C ARG A 74 -6.80 6.62 -27.82
N GLY A 75 -7.26 6.77 -26.58
CA GLY A 75 -7.95 5.71 -25.83
C GLY A 75 -9.25 5.26 -26.51
N ALA A 76 -10.10 6.20 -26.90
CA ALA A 76 -11.35 5.95 -27.62
C ALA A 76 -11.11 5.22 -28.94
N TRP A 77 -10.11 5.65 -29.72
CA TRP A 77 -9.74 5.00 -30.96
C TRP A 77 -9.23 3.57 -30.75
N SER A 78 -8.39 3.37 -29.73
CA SER A 78 -7.93 2.04 -29.34
C SER A 78 -9.10 1.14 -28.92
N GLY A 79 -10.01 1.64 -28.09
CA GLY A 79 -11.21 0.91 -27.65
C GLY A 79 -12.10 0.51 -28.81
N PHE A 80 -12.36 1.42 -29.75
CA PHE A 80 -13.09 1.14 -30.98
C PHE A 80 -12.46 0.01 -31.79
N ARG A 81 -11.13 0.04 -32.00
CA ARG A 81 -10.41 -1.00 -32.74
C ARG A 81 -10.53 -2.39 -32.07
N HIS A 82 -10.56 -2.43 -30.74
CA HIS A 82 -10.64 -3.67 -29.97
C HIS A 82 -12.07 -4.06 -29.56
N ARG A 83 -13.09 -3.34 -30.06
CA ARG A 83 -14.52 -3.55 -29.72
C ARG A 83 -14.81 -3.49 -28.22
N THR A 84 -14.11 -2.62 -27.51
CA THR A 84 -14.32 -2.35 -26.08
C THR A 84 -14.70 -0.89 -25.89
N ALA A 85 -15.70 -0.60 -25.06
CA ALA A 85 -16.05 0.75 -24.65
C ALA A 85 -15.59 1.00 -23.21
N ASP A 86 -14.99 2.16 -22.98
CA ASP A 86 -14.49 2.61 -21.68
C ASP A 86 -14.80 4.10 -21.44
N MET A 87 -14.37 4.63 -20.31
CA MET A 87 -14.55 6.05 -19.98
C MET A 87 -13.91 6.99 -21.04
N ASN A 88 -12.78 6.59 -21.65
CA ASN A 88 -12.12 7.40 -22.69
C ASN A 88 -13.00 7.50 -23.94
N THR A 89 -13.72 6.45 -24.28
CA THR A 89 -14.64 6.37 -25.43
C THR A 89 -15.75 7.41 -25.32
N LEU A 90 -16.41 7.50 -24.16
CA LEU A 90 -17.49 8.46 -23.95
C LEU A 90 -16.97 9.90 -23.94
N ILE A 91 -15.86 10.16 -23.26
CA ILE A 91 -15.24 11.49 -23.23
C ILE A 91 -14.83 11.91 -24.64
N GLY A 92 -14.16 11.03 -25.38
CA GLY A 92 -13.68 11.32 -26.73
C GLY A 92 -14.83 11.62 -27.70
N VAL A 93 -15.87 10.79 -27.72
CA VAL A 93 -17.03 10.99 -28.59
C VAL A 93 -17.83 12.23 -28.18
N GLY A 94 -18.13 12.40 -26.90
CA GLY A 94 -18.92 13.52 -26.40
C GLY A 94 -18.24 14.87 -26.59
N THR A 95 -16.98 14.99 -26.17
CA THR A 95 -16.21 16.24 -26.32
C THR A 95 -15.86 16.54 -27.78
N GLY A 96 -15.59 15.51 -28.59
CA GLY A 96 -15.35 15.65 -30.02
C GLY A 96 -16.58 16.15 -30.77
N ALA A 97 -17.75 15.56 -30.52
CA ALA A 97 -19.02 15.97 -31.13
C ALA A 97 -19.41 17.40 -30.70
N ALA A 98 -19.28 17.72 -29.40
CA ALA A 98 -19.56 19.05 -28.88
C ALA A 98 -18.65 20.13 -29.48
N TYR A 99 -17.35 19.84 -29.65
CA TYR A 99 -16.42 20.76 -30.30
C TYR A 99 -16.75 20.96 -31.78
N LEU A 100 -17.00 19.87 -32.51
CA LEU A 100 -17.33 19.94 -33.94
C LEU A 100 -18.61 20.74 -34.19
N TYR A 101 -19.65 20.51 -33.38
CA TYR A 101 -20.88 21.29 -33.43
C TYR A 101 -20.63 22.78 -33.17
N SER A 102 -19.87 23.09 -32.12
CA SER A 102 -19.54 24.47 -31.75
C SER A 102 -18.74 25.16 -32.86
N LEU A 103 -17.86 24.42 -33.54
CA LEU A 103 -17.08 24.90 -34.68
C LEU A 103 -17.98 25.25 -35.87
N VAL A 104 -18.94 24.38 -36.19
CA VAL A 104 -19.92 24.63 -37.26
C VAL A 104 -20.82 25.83 -36.91
N ALA A 105 -21.29 25.93 -35.66
CA ALA A 105 -22.06 27.09 -35.18
C ALA A 105 -21.27 28.41 -35.22
N THR A 106 -19.95 28.34 -35.09
CA THR A 106 -19.05 29.50 -35.14
C THR A 106 -18.72 29.93 -36.57
N LEU A 107 -18.39 28.97 -37.45
CA LEU A 107 -17.93 29.25 -38.82
C LEU A 107 -19.08 29.42 -39.82
N ALA A 108 -20.22 28.77 -39.58
CA ALA A 108 -21.39 28.80 -40.45
C ALA A 108 -22.68 29.09 -39.67
N PRO A 109 -22.79 30.25 -38.99
CA PRO A 109 -23.97 30.59 -38.18
C PRO A 109 -25.27 30.67 -39.01
N GLY A 110 -25.16 30.94 -40.31
CA GLY A 110 -26.29 31.00 -41.25
C GLY A 110 -27.11 29.71 -41.32
N LEU A 111 -26.48 28.55 -41.06
CA LEU A 111 -27.16 27.24 -41.02
C LEU A 111 -28.11 27.10 -39.82
N PHE A 112 -27.93 27.91 -38.78
CA PHE A 112 -28.76 27.91 -37.57
C PHE A 112 -29.72 29.10 -37.57
N THR A 113 -29.28 30.28 -38.02
CA THR A 113 -30.13 31.47 -38.06
C THR A 113 -31.18 31.41 -39.17
N GLY A 114 -30.87 30.76 -40.31
CA GLY A 114 -31.83 30.50 -41.39
C GLY A 114 -32.99 29.56 -40.99
N VAL A 115 -32.90 29.02 -39.79
CA VAL A 115 -33.75 27.99 -39.19
C VAL A 115 -34.49 28.53 -37.96
N GLY A 116 -34.29 29.81 -37.62
CA GLY A 116 -34.89 30.43 -36.44
C GLY A 116 -34.27 29.97 -35.11
N ARG A 117 -33.04 29.44 -35.12
CA ARG A 117 -32.36 28.95 -33.91
C ARG A 117 -31.08 29.73 -33.62
N SER A 118 -30.82 29.96 -32.33
CA SER A 118 -29.58 30.54 -31.84
C SER A 118 -28.39 29.61 -32.12
N PRO A 119 -27.29 30.08 -32.74
CA PRO A 119 -26.07 29.29 -32.91
C PRO A 119 -25.28 29.22 -31.59
N ASP A 120 -25.81 28.48 -30.62
CA ASP A 120 -25.18 28.28 -29.31
C ASP A 120 -23.91 27.44 -29.44
N VAL A 121 -22.96 27.66 -28.54
CA VAL A 121 -21.64 26.99 -28.55
C VAL A 121 -21.37 26.32 -27.21
N TYR A 122 -20.69 25.17 -27.23
CA TYR A 122 -20.41 24.33 -26.05
C TYR A 122 -18.90 24.19 -25.78
N TYR A 123 -18.09 25.16 -26.23
CA TYR A 123 -16.64 25.18 -26.01
C TYR A 123 -16.25 25.12 -24.52
N GLU A 124 -17.04 25.78 -23.67
CA GLU A 124 -16.84 25.75 -22.21
C GLU A 124 -17.05 24.35 -21.63
N SER A 125 -18.08 23.63 -22.10
CA SER A 125 -18.41 22.29 -21.61
C SER A 125 -17.28 21.32 -21.95
N VAL A 126 -16.75 21.40 -23.18
CA VAL A 126 -15.58 20.60 -23.59
C VAL A 126 -14.37 20.87 -22.69
N SER A 127 -14.05 22.15 -22.45
CA SER A 127 -12.91 22.54 -21.62
C SER A 127 -13.08 22.14 -20.15
N ALA A 128 -14.29 22.25 -19.60
CA ALA A 128 -14.62 21.90 -18.22
C ALA A 128 -14.56 20.38 -17.99
N ILE A 129 -15.15 19.60 -18.90
CA ILE A 129 -15.13 18.13 -18.83
C ILE A 129 -13.68 17.62 -18.82
N ILE A 130 -12.86 18.05 -19.79
CA ILE A 130 -11.45 17.62 -19.88
C ILE A 130 -10.67 18.02 -18.63
N ALA A 131 -10.87 19.24 -18.12
CA ALA A 131 -10.17 19.73 -16.94
C ALA A 131 -10.53 18.97 -15.65
N LEU A 132 -11.82 18.70 -15.41
CA LEU A 132 -12.27 17.98 -14.21
C LEU A 132 -11.73 16.54 -14.16
N ILE A 133 -11.71 15.86 -15.30
CA ILE A 133 -11.18 14.48 -15.38
C ILE A 133 -9.66 14.46 -15.16
N LEU A 134 -8.94 15.41 -15.74
CA LEU A 134 -7.50 15.55 -15.53
C LEU A 134 -7.16 15.87 -14.08
N LEU A 135 -7.95 16.71 -13.43
CA LEU A 135 -7.82 17.01 -12.01
C LEU A 135 -7.99 15.74 -11.17
N GLY A 136 -8.98 14.91 -11.47
CA GLY A 136 -9.17 13.60 -10.82
C GLY A 136 -7.94 12.70 -10.93
N ARG A 137 -7.35 12.59 -12.13
CA ARG A 137 -6.11 11.81 -12.35
C ARG A 137 -4.90 12.39 -11.62
N LEU A 138 -4.79 13.72 -11.53
CA LEU A 138 -3.71 14.37 -10.79
C LEU A 138 -3.79 14.08 -9.29
N LEU A 139 -4.99 14.14 -8.71
CA LEU A 139 -5.22 13.77 -7.31
C LEU A 139 -4.86 12.29 -7.06
N GLU A 140 -5.18 11.41 -8.00
CA GLU A 140 -4.81 10.00 -7.92
C GLU A 140 -3.30 9.77 -7.98
N ALA A 141 -2.59 10.45 -8.89
CA ALA A 141 -1.14 10.33 -9.03
C ALA A 141 -0.41 10.88 -7.80
N ARG A 142 -0.88 11.99 -7.23
CA ARG A 142 -0.30 12.60 -6.03
C ARG A 142 -0.41 11.70 -4.80
N ALA A 143 -1.42 10.83 -4.75
CA ALA A 143 -1.55 9.83 -3.70
C ALA A 143 -0.49 8.70 -3.77
N ARG A 144 0.28 8.58 -4.87
CA ARG A 144 1.19 7.45 -5.10
C ARG A 144 2.69 7.70 -4.80
N GLY A 145 3.16 8.95 -4.68
CA GLY A 145 4.54 9.32 -4.26
C GLY A 145 5.69 8.97 -5.25
N ALA A 146 6.82 9.71 -5.21
CA ALA A 146 7.99 9.54 -6.10
C ALA A 146 9.33 9.46 -5.33
N ARG A 147 10.39 8.83 -5.92
CA ARG A 147 11.73 8.59 -5.31
C ARG A 147 12.88 9.12 -6.20
N THR A 148 13.95 9.67 -5.61
CA THR A 148 15.14 10.23 -6.32
C THR A 148 16.47 9.59 -5.89
N ALA A 149 17.54 9.80 -6.67
CA ALA A 149 18.90 9.28 -6.46
C ALA A 149 19.99 10.31 -6.87
N HIS A 150 21.15 10.31 -6.19
CA HIS A 150 22.31 11.16 -6.48
C HIS A 150 23.39 10.39 -7.26
N VAL A 151 23.73 10.83 -8.48
CA VAL A 151 24.67 10.15 -9.39
C VAL A 151 25.81 11.08 -9.79
N VAL A 152 27.02 10.53 -9.92
CA VAL A 152 28.19 11.25 -10.45
C VAL A 152 28.40 10.89 -11.91
N ARG A 153 28.28 11.89 -12.80
CA ARG A 153 28.63 11.79 -14.22
C ARG A 153 29.53 12.95 -14.60
N ASP A 154 30.57 12.70 -15.39
CA ASP A 154 31.58 13.70 -15.80
C ASP A 154 32.18 14.51 -14.62
N GLY A 155 32.34 13.86 -13.46
CA GLY A 155 32.89 14.49 -12.25
C GLY A 155 31.95 15.46 -11.53
N LYS A 156 30.67 15.52 -11.91
CA LYS A 156 29.64 16.33 -11.23
C LYS A 156 28.53 15.47 -10.64
N GLU A 157 28.10 15.82 -9.44
CA GLU A 157 26.95 15.23 -8.77
C GLU A 157 25.65 15.82 -9.35
N ILE A 158 24.75 14.95 -9.81
CA ILE A 158 23.44 15.28 -10.35
C ILE A 158 22.36 14.43 -9.67
N GLU A 159 21.26 15.07 -9.29
CA GLU A 159 20.08 14.36 -8.77
C GLU A 159 19.17 13.96 -9.93
N ILE A 160 18.86 12.67 -10.02
CA ILE A 160 18.00 12.08 -11.06
C ILE A 160 16.95 11.18 -10.41
N ALA A 161 15.89 10.87 -11.16
CA ALA A 161 14.92 9.88 -10.73
C ALA A 161 15.59 8.49 -10.65
N VAL A 162 15.18 7.64 -9.69
CA VAL A 162 15.74 6.28 -9.51
C VAL A 162 15.65 5.46 -10.81
N GLU A 163 14.61 5.69 -11.61
CA GLU A 163 14.36 5.00 -12.87
C GLU A 163 15.36 5.38 -13.98
N ALA A 164 16.09 6.48 -13.82
CA ALA A 164 17.08 6.97 -14.78
C ALA A 164 18.52 6.51 -14.48
N VAL A 165 18.72 5.73 -13.40
CA VAL A 165 20.01 5.15 -13.01
C VAL A 165 20.30 3.93 -13.89
N VAL A 166 21.51 3.86 -14.45
CA VAL A 166 21.95 2.74 -15.30
C VAL A 166 23.09 1.93 -14.65
N PRO A 167 23.25 0.63 -14.95
CA PRO A 167 24.37 -0.15 -14.44
C PRO A 167 25.71 0.51 -14.81
N GLY A 168 26.61 0.57 -13.84
CA GLY A 168 27.91 1.22 -13.97
C GLY A 168 27.97 2.67 -13.48
N ASP A 169 26.82 3.33 -13.26
CA ASP A 169 26.75 4.65 -12.63
C ASP A 169 27.39 4.63 -11.23
N LEU A 170 28.04 5.73 -10.86
CA LEU A 170 28.53 5.96 -9.50
C LEU A 170 27.48 6.74 -8.73
N VAL A 171 26.91 6.11 -7.70
CA VAL A 171 25.83 6.67 -6.88
C VAL A 171 26.39 7.02 -5.51
N ILE A 172 26.20 8.27 -5.09
CA ILE A 172 26.58 8.72 -3.75
C ILE A 172 25.39 8.50 -2.83
N VAL A 173 25.63 7.86 -1.68
CA VAL A 173 24.62 7.67 -0.63
C VAL A 173 25.15 8.26 0.66
N ARG A 174 24.45 9.28 1.16
CA ARG A 174 24.83 9.98 2.39
C ARG A 174 24.28 9.26 3.63
N PRO A 175 24.81 9.56 4.83
CA PRO A 175 24.25 9.04 6.07
C PRO A 175 22.76 9.38 6.21
N GLY A 176 21.94 8.40 6.57
CA GLY A 176 20.49 8.52 6.69
C GLY A 176 19.71 8.31 5.38
N GLU A 177 20.37 8.24 4.23
CA GLU A 177 19.71 8.04 2.94
C GLU A 177 19.43 6.55 2.67
N LYS A 178 18.36 6.30 1.90
CA LYS A 178 18.12 4.98 1.33
C LYS A 178 19.04 4.75 0.16
N ILE A 179 19.62 3.55 0.11
CA ILE A 179 20.39 3.09 -1.04
C ILE A 179 19.43 2.96 -2.24
N PRO A 180 19.62 3.68 -3.36
CA PRO A 180 18.63 3.75 -4.43
C PRO A 180 18.60 2.50 -5.32
N VAL A 181 19.75 1.84 -5.51
CA VAL A 181 19.92 0.66 -6.37
C VAL A 181 20.94 -0.31 -5.76
N ASP A 182 20.94 -1.57 -6.21
CA ASP A 182 21.98 -2.51 -5.80
C ASP A 182 23.32 -2.12 -6.42
N GLY A 183 24.40 -2.29 -5.66
CA GLY A 183 25.73 -1.99 -6.16
C GLY A 183 26.85 -2.58 -5.32
N ARG A 184 28.08 -2.25 -5.73
CA ARG A 184 29.29 -2.50 -4.95
C ARG A 184 29.91 -1.20 -4.48
N VAL A 185 30.31 -1.15 -3.22
CA VAL A 185 30.99 0.02 -2.66
C VAL A 185 32.33 0.21 -3.36
N THR A 186 32.53 1.36 -3.97
CA THR A 186 33.80 1.75 -4.60
C THR A 186 34.61 2.68 -3.71
N GLU A 187 33.94 3.50 -2.89
CA GLU A 187 34.58 4.46 -1.99
C GLU A 187 33.79 4.59 -0.68
N GLY A 188 34.51 4.88 0.40
CA GLY A 188 33.94 5.05 1.73
C GLY A 188 33.70 3.74 2.49
N ALA A 189 33.20 3.88 3.71
CA ALA A 189 32.78 2.78 4.56
C ALA A 189 31.62 3.27 5.45
N SER A 190 30.61 2.43 5.65
CA SER A 190 29.45 2.77 6.48
C SER A 190 28.79 1.50 7.02
N ALA A 191 27.95 1.65 8.03
CA ALA A 191 27.02 0.61 8.44
C ALA A 191 25.69 0.78 7.69
N VAL A 192 25.20 -0.32 7.12
CA VAL A 192 23.95 -0.35 6.36
C VAL A 192 22.92 -1.18 7.12
N ASP A 193 21.77 -0.58 7.40
CA ASP A 193 20.63 -1.26 7.99
C ASP A 193 19.89 -2.05 6.90
N GLU A 194 20.13 -3.36 6.90
CA GLU A 194 19.50 -4.33 6.00
C GLU A 194 18.29 -5.02 6.65
N SER A 195 17.86 -4.59 7.85
CA SER A 195 16.79 -5.23 8.65
C SER A 195 15.48 -5.39 7.86
N MET A 196 15.18 -4.46 6.97
CA MET A 196 14.01 -4.47 6.10
C MET A 196 13.99 -5.61 5.05
N LEU A 197 15.14 -6.22 4.75
CA LEU A 197 15.29 -7.28 3.75
C LEU A 197 15.81 -8.58 4.35
N THR A 198 16.76 -8.53 5.28
CA THR A 198 17.39 -9.72 5.90
C THR A 198 16.72 -10.11 7.21
N GLY A 199 16.05 -9.18 7.88
CA GLY A 199 15.49 -9.37 9.21
C GLY A 199 16.49 -9.31 10.37
N GLU A 200 17.77 -9.06 10.06
CA GLU A 200 18.78 -8.88 11.10
C GLU A 200 18.69 -7.45 11.66
N PRO A 201 18.50 -7.28 12.99
CA PRO A 201 18.23 -5.98 13.60
C PRO A 201 19.47 -5.08 13.68
N MET A 202 20.68 -5.63 13.48
CA MET A 202 21.93 -4.90 13.61
C MET A 202 22.44 -4.46 12.22
N PRO A 203 22.79 -3.16 12.04
CA PRO A 203 23.40 -2.69 10.81
C PRO A 203 24.70 -3.42 10.46
N VAL A 204 24.83 -3.84 9.20
CA VAL A 204 25.99 -4.58 8.69
C VAL A 204 27.04 -3.59 8.22
N GLY A 205 28.28 -3.76 8.67
CA GLY A 205 29.41 -2.93 8.21
C GLY A 205 29.77 -3.24 6.76
N LYS A 206 29.79 -2.21 5.89
CA LYS A 206 30.15 -2.30 4.47
C LYS A 206 31.42 -1.52 4.18
N LYS A 207 32.31 -2.15 3.43
CA LYS A 207 33.63 -1.65 3.04
C LYS A 207 33.77 -1.70 1.52
N ILE A 208 34.84 -1.10 1.00
CA ILE A 208 35.17 -1.14 -0.44
C ILE A 208 35.19 -2.60 -0.92
N GLY A 209 34.44 -2.87 -1.98
CA GLY A 209 34.29 -4.20 -2.58
C GLY A 209 33.04 -4.97 -2.13
N ASP A 210 32.41 -4.59 -1.02
CA ASP A 210 31.21 -5.25 -0.50
C ASP A 210 29.96 -4.89 -1.32
N GLU A 211 29.02 -5.83 -1.42
CA GLU A 211 27.72 -5.60 -2.03
C GLU A 211 26.75 -4.92 -1.06
N VAL A 212 26.01 -3.96 -1.61
CA VAL A 212 24.93 -3.23 -0.95
C VAL A 212 23.64 -3.41 -1.71
N ILE A 213 22.55 -3.55 -0.97
CA ILE A 213 21.24 -3.88 -1.52
C ILE A 213 20.38 -2.61 -1.57
N GLY A 214 19.69 -2.39 -2.68
CA GLY A 214 18.76 -1.28 -2.84
C GLY A 214 17.64 -1.30 -1.79
N ALA A 215 17.18 -0.10 -1.42
CA ALA A 215 16.19 0.22 -0.39
C ALA A 215 16.57 -0.07 1.07
N THR A 216 17.79 -0.54 1.33
CA THR A 216 18.40 -0.54 2.67
C THR A 216 18.79 0.88 3.08
N ILE A 217 18.99 1.13 4.38
CA ILE A 217 19.27 2.47 4.90
C ILE A 217 20.75 2.58 5.24
N ASN A 218 21.42 3.56 4.67
CA ASN A 218 22.77 3.91 5.06
C ASN A 218 22.74 4.67 6.39
N THR A 219 23.49 4.25 7.40
CA THR A 219 23.32 4.81 8.76
C THR A 219 24.33 5.89 9.12
N THR A 220 25.63 5.64 8.97
CA THR A 220 26.68 6.44 9.62
C THR A 220 27.62 7.17 8.66
N GLY A 221 28.23 6.46 7.70
CA GLY A 221 29.22 7.00 6.77
C GLY A 221 28.64 7.31 5.39
N SER A 222 29.32 8.14 4.60
CA SER A 222 29.00 8.32 3.19
C SER A 222 29.67 7.23 2.37
N ILE A 223 28.94 6.62 1.44
CA ILE A 223 29.48 5.60 0.53
C ILE A 223 29.18 5.97 -0.92
N THR A 224 30.15 5.72 -1.79
CA THR A 224 29.93 5.74 -3.24
C THR A 224 29.84 4.29 -3.69
N LEU A 225 28.76 3.94 -4.37
CA LEU A 225 28.54 2.61 -4.92
C LEU A 225 28.48 2.65 -6.44
N ARG A 226 29.05 1.65 -7.09
CA ARG A 226 28.85 1.39 -8.51
C ARG A 226 27.59 0.55 -8.68
N ALA A 227 26.59 1.08 -9.39
CA ALA A 227 25.35 0.38 -9.66
C ALA A 227 25.62 -0.94 -10.42
N THR A 228 25.19 -2.07 -9.87
CA THR A 228 25.35 -3.40 -10.51
C THR A 228 24.03 -3.91 -11.05
N ARG A 229 22.94 -3.72 -10.30
CA ARG A 229 21.59 -4.14 -10.70
C ARG A 229 20.61 -2.99 -10.44
N VAL A 230 19.87 -2.58 -11.47
CA VAL A 230 18.94 -1.44 -11.42
C VAL A 230 17.54 -1.88 -11.84
N GLY A 231 16.51 -1.12 -11.45
CA GLY A 231 15.13 -1.41 -11.83
C GLY A 231 14.70 -2.84 -11.46
N LYS A 232 14.22 -3.60 -12.46
CA LYS A 232 13.71 -4.97 -12.30
C LYS A 232 14.77 -6.00 -11.90
N ASP A 233 16.03 -5.76 -12.28
CA ASP A 233 17.11 -6.70 -12.01
C ASP A 233 17.66 -6.58 -10.58
N SER A 234 17.33 -5.51 -9.86
CA SER A 234 17.72 -5.32 -8.45
C SER A 234 17.06 -6.36 -7.52
N ALA A 235 17.63 -6.63 -6.36
CA ALA A 235 17.05 -7.57 -5.40
C ALA A 235 15.63 -7.16 -4.99
N LEU A 236 15.40 -5.87 -4.74
CA LEU A 236 14.05 -5.33 -4.56
C LEU A 236 13.21 -5.44 -5.83
N GLY A 237 13.79 -5.20 -7.00
CA GLY A 237 13.14 -5.34 -8.31
C GLY A 237 12.63 -6.75 -8.58
N GLN A 238 13.39 -7.79 -8.21
CA GLN A 238 12.98 -9.18 -8.32
C GLN A 238 11.89 -9.53 -7.30
N ILE A 239 11.97 -9.00 -6.08
CA ILE A 239 10.89 -9.13 -5.09
C ILE A 239 9.63 -8.43 -5.62
N VAL A 240 9.75 -7.22 -6.17
CA VAL A 240 8.66 -6.46 -6.78
C VAL A 240 8.11 -7.19 -8.00
N GLN A 241 8.93 -7.84 -8.81
CA GLN A 241 8.50 -8.56 -10.00
C GLN A 241 7.79 -9.87 -9.63
N LEU A 242 8.27 -10.61 -8.63
CA LEU A 242 7.54 -11.73 -8.03
C LEU A 242 6.18 -11.27 -7.45
N VAL A 243 6.14 -10.05 -6.90
CA VAL A 243 4.92 -9.41 -6.41
C VAL A 243 4.02 -8.91 -7.55
N GLU A 244 4.56 -8.33 -8.63
CA GLU A 244 3.83 -7.85 -9.80
C GLU A 244 3.28 -9.00 -10.63
N ASP A 245 4.04 -10.07 -10.82
CA ASP A 245 3.58 -11.31 -11.46
C ASP A 245 2.41 -11.91 -10.65
N ALA A 246 2.44 -11.77 -9.32
CA ALA A 246 1.34 -12.13 -8.43
C ALA A 246 0.19 -11.10 -8.38
N GLN A 247 0.45 -9.82 -8.68
CA GLN A 247 -0.50 -8.69 -8.60
C GLN A 247 -1.00 -8.20 -9.96
N SER A 248 -0.59 -8.80 -11.08
CA SER A 248 -0.90 -8.36 -12.45
C SER A 248 -2.37 -8.61 -12.83
N THR A 249 -3.25 -7.88 -12.18
CA THR A 249 -4.63 -7.70 -12.59
C THR A 249 -5.01 -6.25 -12.29
N LYS A 250 -5.42 -5.50 -13.34
CA LYS A 250 -5.92 -4.10 -13.27
C LYS A 250 -6.68 -3.79 -11.98
N ALA A 251 -6.46 -2.61 -11.39
CA ALA A 251 -7.12 -2.13 -10.17
C ALA A 251 -8.66 -2.41 -10.19
N PRO A 252 -9.21 -3.21 -9.24
CA PRO A 252 -10.60 -3.68 -9.25
C PRO A 252 -11.65 -2.57 -9.27
N ILE A 253 -11.39 -1.42 -8.64
CA ILE A 253 -12.38 -0.35 -8.55
C ILE A 253 -12.51 0.44 -9.85
N GLN A 254 -11.41 0.56 -10.61
CA GLN A 254 -11.43 1.11 -11.97
C GLN A 254 -12.19 0.16 -12.91
N ARG A 255 -12.14 -1.16 -12.65
CA ARG A 255 -12.97 -2.13 -13.39
C ARG A 255 -14.46 -1.94 -13.16
N LEU A 256 -14.91 -1.51 -11.97
CA LEU A 256 -16.34 -1.28 -11.75
C LEU A 256 -16.84 -0.11 -12.60
N ALA A 257 -16.10 1.01 -12.59
CA ALA A 257 -16.39 2.16 -13.44
C ALA A 257 -16.31 1.79 -14.94
N ASP A 258 -15.30 1.01 -15.34
CA ASP A 258 -15.14 0.54 -16.72
C ASP A 258 -16.20 -0.51 -17.11
N GLN A 259 -16.67 -1.36 -16.19
CA GLN A 259 -17.77 -2.31 -16.43
C GLN A 259 -19.11 -1.59 -16.60
N VAL A 260 -19.38 -0.61 -15.74
CA VAL A 260 -20.55 0.25 -15.87
C VAL A 260 -20.48 1.01 -17.18
N ALA A 261 -19.34 1.61 -17.53
CA ALA A 261 -19.12 2.30 -18.80
C ALA A 261 -19.27 1.35 -20.01
N GLY A 262 -18.77 0.11 -19.91
CA GLY A 262 -18.86 -0.88 -20.96
C GLY A 262 -20.29 -1.26 -21.36
N VAL A 263 -21.26 -1.10 -20.46
CA VAL A 263 -22.69 -1.30 -20.72
C VAL A 263 -23.40 0.04 -20.99
N PHE A 264 -23.11 1.06 -20.18
CA PHE A 264 -23.74 2.37 -20.23
C PHE A 264 -23.44 3.11 -21.54
N VAL A 265 -22.18 3.10 -22.00
CA VAL A 265 -21.75 3.85 -23.19
C VAL A 265 -22.45 3.34 -24.46
N PRO A 266 -22.49 2.03 -24.77
CA PRO A 266 -23.26 1.52 -25.90
C PRO A 266 -24.74 1.89 -25.86
N ILE A 267 -25.38 1.81 -24.67
CA ILE A 267 -26.79 2.15 -24.49
C ILE A 267 -27.02 3.63 -24.79
N VAL A 268 -26.18 4.53 -24.25
CA VAL A 268 -26.26 5.97 -24.50
C VAL A 268 -26.09 6.29 -25.99
N ILE A 269 -25.12 5.67 -26.66
CA ILE A 269 -24.92 5.86 -28.10
C ILE A 269 -26.15 5.39 -28.88
N ALA A 270 -26.72 4.23 -28.52
CA ALA A 270 -27.94 3.73 -29.14
C ALA A 270 -29.12 4.68 -28.94
N ILE A 271 -29.31 5.22 -27.73
CA ILE A 271 -30.35 6.22 -27.43
C ILE A 271 -30.09 7.52 -28.20
N ALA A 272 -28.85 7.99 -28.30
CA ALA A 272 -28.51 9.18 -29.05
C ALA A 272 -28.85 9.01 -30.54
N ILE A 273 -28.48 7.87 -31.14
CA ILE A 273 -28.82 7.54 -32.52
C ILE A 273 -30.33 7.41 -32.71
N ALA A 274 -31.04 6.75 -31.79
CA ALA A 274 -32.48 6.63 -31.84
C ALA A 274 -33.18 7.99 -31.74
N ALA A 275 -32.69 8.88 -30.87
CA ALA A 275 -33.17 10.25 -30.77
C ALA A 275 -32.91 11.03 -32.06
N PHE A 276 -31.71 10.89 -32.65
CA PHE A 276 -31.40 11.48 -33.95
C PHE A 276 -32.42 11.05 -35.01
N ILE A 277 -32.65 9.75 -35.16
CA ILE A 277 -33.58 9.20 -36.17
C ILE A 277 -35.00 9.70 -35.91
N ALA A 278 -35.49 9.58 -34.67
CA ALA A 278 -36.85 10.01 -34.34
C ALA A 278 -37.09 11.50 -34.63
N TRP A 279 -36.13 12.36 -34.28
CA TRP A 279 -36.23 13.79 -34.55
C TRP A 279 -35.92 14.18 -36.00
N PHE A 280 -35.22 13.32 -36.74
CA PHE A 280 -35.02 13.50 -38.17
C PHE A 280 -36.30 13.18 -38.94
N ASP A 281 -37.02 12.14 -38.54
CA ASP A 281 -38.23 11.68 -39.24
C ASP A 281 -39.51 12.42 -38.80
N PHE A 282 -39.63 12.77 -37.52
CA PHE A 282 -40.84 13.37 -36.94
C PHE A 282 -40.65 14.78 -36.35
N GLY A 283 -39.42 15.30 -36.37
CA GLY A 283 -39.10 16.58 -35.76
C GLY A 283 -39.53 17.79 -36.60
N PRO A 284 -39.58 18.98 -35.96
CA PRO A 284 -39.89 20.22 -36.66
C PRO A 284 -38.78 20.55 -37.67
N GLU A 285 -39.16 21.18 -38.78
CA GLU A 285 -38.19 21.62 -39.77
C GLU A 285 -37.27 22.71 -39.21
N PRO A 286 -35.97 22.67 -39.56
CA PRO A 286 -35.26 21.66 -40.33
C PRO A 286 -34.77 20.52 -39.43
N ALA A 287 -35.20 19.33 -39.82
CA ALA A 287 -35.02 18.12 -39.07
C ALA A 287 -33.53 17.77 -38.83
N LEU A 288 -32.64 18.08 -39.77
CA LEU A 288 -31.21 17.79 -39.64
C LEU A 288 -30.54 18.58 -38.50
N VAL A 289 -30.86 19.86 -38.36
CA VAL A 289 -30.29 20.70 -37.29
C VAL A 289 -30.83 20.24 -35.94
N PHE A 290 -32.16 20.03 -35.86
CA PHE A 290 -32.80 19.63 -34.61
C PHE A 290 -32.36 18.25 -34.14
N SER A 291 -32.30 17.26 -35.03
CA SER A 291 -31.82 15.90 -34.73
C SER A 291 -30.35 15.87 -34.31
N THR A 292 -29.50 16.67 -34.95
CA THR A 292 -28.08 16.79 -34.58
C THR A 292 -27.91 17.39 -33.19
N VAL A 293 -28.68 18.43 -32.86
CA VAL A 293 -28.70 19.01 -31.51
C VAL A 293 -29.15 17.95 -30.50
N ALA A 294 -30.25 17.24 -30.77
CA ALA A 294 -30.75 16.20 -29.87
C ALA A 294 -29.73 15.07 -29.62
N LEU A 295 -29.05 14.59 -30.67
CA LEU A 295 -27.96 13.61 -30.58
C LEU A 295 -26.86 14.11 -29.62
N ILE A 296 -26.36 15.32 -29.87
CA ILE A 296 -25.26 15.90 -29.09
C ILE A 296 -25.69 16.15 -27.66
N THR A 297 -26.91 16.65 -27.43
CA THR A 297 -27.47 16.87 -26.09
C THR A 297 -27.50 15.57 -25.29
N VAL A 298 -27.96 14.46 -25.89
CA VAL A 298 -27.95 13.14 -25.22
C VAL A 298 -26.52 12.72 -24.87
N LEU A 299 -25.57 12.86 -25.79
CA LEU A 299 -24.17 12.49 -25.56
C LEU A 299 -23.49 13.35 -24.48
N ILE A 300 -23.77 14.66 -24.45
CA ILE A 300 -23.20 15.58 -23.45
C ILE A 300 -23.78 15.30 -22.06
N ILE A 301 -25.11 15.20 -21.95
CA ILE A 301 -25.79 14.97 -20.67
C ILE A 301 -25.37 13.63 -20.06
N ALA A 302 -25.14 12.61 -20.90
CA ALA A 302 -24.72 11.31 -20.44
C ALA A 302 -23.28 11.25 -19.91
N CYS A 303 -22.45 12.30 -20.06
CA CYS A 303 -21.07 12.30 -19.59
C CYS A 303 -21.01 12.24 -18.05
N PRO A 304 -20.50 11.14 -17.44
CA PRO A 304 -20.55 10.94 -16.00
C PRO A 304 -19.37 11.64 -15.31
N CYS A 305 -19.31 12.97 -15.41
CA CYS A 305 -18.20 13.78 -14.89
C CYS A 305 -17.93 13.54 -13.39
N ALA A 306 -18.99 13.32 -12.61
CA ALA A 306 -18.89 13.05 -11.18
C ALA A 306 -18.33 11.65 -10.86
N LEU A 307 -18.54 10.66 -11.75
CA LEU A 307 -18.08 9.29 -11.54
C LEU A 307 -16.55 9.22 -11.50
N GLY A 308 -15.87 10.05 -12.30
CA GLY A 308 -14.41 10.15 -12.32
C GLY A 308 -13.79 10.72 -11.04
N LEU A 309 -14.58 11.42 -10.21
CA LEU A 309 -14.14 12.00 -8.93
C LEU A 309 -14.62 11.22 -7.71
N ALA A 310 -15.70 10.45 -7.84
CA ALA A 310 -16.29 9.72 -6.72
C ALA A 310 -15.29 8.77 -6.04
N THR A 311 -14.62 7.93 -6.83
CA THR A 311 -13.66 6.94 -6.30
C THR A 311 -12.40 7.57 -5.70
N PRO A 312 -11.68 8.49 -6.37
CA PRO A 312 -10.51 9.14 -5.78
C PRO A 312 -10.83 9.91 -4.49
N THR A 313 -11.98 10.58 -4.44
CA THR A 313 -12.41 11.33 -3.25
C THR A 313 -12.69 10.39 -2.08
N ALA A 314 -13.40 9.29 -2.32
CA ALA A 314 -13.67 8.29 -1.28
C ALA A 314 -12.37 7.64 -0.74
N ILE A 315 -11.42 7.32 -1.63
CA ILE A 315 -10.11 6.78 -1.23
C ILE A 315 -9.31 7.81 -0.43
N LEU A 316 -9.26 9.06 -0.87
CA LEU A 316 -8.52 10.12 -0.18
C LEU A 316 -9.06 10.34 1.24
N VAL A 317 -10.38 10.46 1.40
CA VAL A 317 -11.01 10.63 2.71
C VAL A 317 -10.85 9.36 3.55
N GLY A 318 -11.05 8.18 2.97
CA GLY A 318 -10.93 6.90 3.68
C GLY A 318 -9.52 6.62 4.20
N THR A 319 -8.50 6.87 3.38
CA THR A 319 -7.09 6.76 3.78
C THR A 319 -6.70 7.82 4.81
N GLY A 320 -7.18 9.06 4.67
CA GLY A 320 -7.00 10.10 5.69
C GLY A 320 -7.60 9.71 7.03
N LYS A 321 -8.83 9.16 7.04
CA LYS A 321 -9.48 8.68 8.27
C LYS A 321 -8.77 7.47 8.88
N ALA A 322 -8.27 6.56 8.05
CA ALA A 322 -7.46 5.44 8.51
C ALA A 322 -6.17 5.91 9.19
N ALA A 323 -5.50 6.93 8.64
CA ALA A 323 -4.29 7.51 9.22
C ALA A 323 -4.54 8.15 10.60
N GLU A 324 -5.69 8.80 10.82
CA GLU A 324 -6.10 9.29 12.15
C GLU A 324 -6.23 8.17 13.20
N LEU A 325 -6.52 6.94 12.75
CA LEU A 325 -6.60 5.75 13.59
C LEU A 325 -5.28 4.97 13.66
N GLY A 326 -4.18 5.52 13.11
CA GLY A 326 -2.87 4.85 13.05
C GLY A 326 -2.79 3.72 12.02
N ILE A 327 -3.75 3.63 11.09
CA ILE A 327 -3.79 2.60 10.05
C ILE A 327 -3.26 3.19 8.74
N LEU A 328 -2.11 2.70 8.29
CA LEU A 328 -1.48 3.15 7.06
C LEU A 328 -1.87 2.27 5.87
N ILE A 329 -2.54 2.87 4.90
CA ILE A 329 -3.03 2.19 3.70
C ILE A 329 -2.16 2.56 2.50
N ARG A 330 -1.44 1.58 1.95
CA ARG A 330 -0.46 1.81 0.86
C ARG A 330 -1.10 2.05 -0.51
N SER A 331 -2.34 1.59 -0.73
CA SER A 331 -3.04 1.76 -2.01
C SER A 331 -4.56 1.75 -1.81
N GLY A 332 -5.29 2.46 -2.68
CA GLY A 332 -6.76 2.43 -2.71
C GLY A 332 -7.33 1.04 -3.05
N GLU A 333 -6.54 0.20 -3.72
CA GLU A 333 -6.91 -1.19 -3.96
C GLU A 333 -6.94 -2.03 -2.68
N ALA A 334 -6.04 -1.77 -1.73
CA ALA A 334 -6.02 -2.47 -0.46
C ALA A 334 -7.33 -2.26 0.32
N LEU A 335 -7.93 -1.06 0.25
CA LEU A 335 -9.24 -0.75 0.85
C LEU A 335 -10.37 -1.61 0.25
N ASP A 336 -10.43 -1.68 -1.08
CA ASP A 336 -11.46 -2.49 -1.77
C ASP A 336 -11.29 -3.98 -1.47
N ARG A 337 -10.06 -4.49 -1.52
CA ARG A 337 -9.77 -5.90 -1.21
C ARG A 337 -10.09 -6.24 0.25
N LEU A 338 -9.76 -5.34 1.20
CA LEU A 338 -10.07 -5.49 2.62
C LEU A 338 -11.58 -5.63 2.86
N SER A 339 -12.42 -4.90 2.11
CA SER A 339 -13.88 -5.00 2.21
C SER A 339 -14.44 -6.38 1.84
N LYS A 340 -13.69 -7.16 1.04
CA LYS A 340 -14.08 -8.49 0.57
C LYS A 340 -13.60 -9.61 1.48
N VAL A 341 -12.72 -9.33 2.44
CA VAL A 341 -12.13 -10.32 3.34
C VAL A 341 -13.21 -11.00 4.17
N ARG A 342 -13.12 -12.33 4.24
CA ARG A 342 -14.00 -13.19 5.07
C ARG A 342 -13.21 -14.07 6.05
N THR A 343 -11.91 -14.23 5.81
CA THR A 343 -11.01 -15.03 6.65
C THR A 343 -9.80 -14.20 7.05
N VAL A 344 -9.46 -14.16 8.32
CA VAL A 344 -8.27 -13.49 8.87
C VAL A 344 -7.32 -14.56 9.39
N LEU A 345 -6.14 -14.65 8.77
CA LEU A 345 -5.00 -15.40 9.25
C LEU A 345 -4.15 -14.47 10.11
N LEU A 346 -3.92 -14.87 11.36
CA LEU A 346 -3.07 -14.15 12.30
C LEU A 346 -1.79 -14.96 12.50
N ASP A 347 -0.63 -14.35 12.28
CA ASP A 347 0.59 -14.92 12.83
C ASP A 347 0.56 -14.86 14.36
N LYS A 348 1.25 -15.79 15.02
CA LYS A 348 1.35 -15.77 16.48
C LYS A 348 2.35 -14.71 16.96
N THR A 349 3.59 -14.76 16.45
CA THR A 349 4.72 -14.01 17.01
C THR A 349 4.65 -12.56 16.56
N GLY A 350 4.79 -11.60 17.48
CA GLY A 350 4.74 -10.16 17.16
C GLY A 350 3.37 -9.62 16.71
N THR A 351 2.41 -10.49 16.40
CA THR A 351 1.04 -10.13 15.98
C THR A 351 0.04 -10.34 17.11
N ILE A 352 -0.21 -11.60 17.52
CA ILE A 352 -1.03 -11.93 18.70
C ILE A 352 -0.25 -11.66 19.99
N THR A 353 1.05 -11.96 19.95
CA THR A 353 1.99 -11.78 21.06
C THR A 353 2.83 -10.52 20.87
N GLU A 354 3.50 -10.04 21.91
CA GLU A 354 4.27 -8.79 21.88
C GLU A 354 5.53 -8.86 21.03
N GLY A 355 5.97 -10.04 20.60
CA GLY A 355 7.24 -10.23 19.90
C GLY A 355 8.45 -10.05 20.82
N ARG A 356 8.24 -10.15 22.14
CA ARG A 356 9.24 -9.84 23.17
C ARG A 356 9.31 -10.99 24.18
N PRO A 357 10.10 -12.04 23.88
CA PRO A 357 10.28 -13.16 24.79
C PRO A 357 10.69 -12.67 26.17
N THR A 358 9.98 -13.11 27.20
CA THR A 358 10.20 -12.69 28.59
C THR A 358 10.21 -13.91 29.50
N VAL A 359 11.10 -13.91 30.50
CA VAL A 359 11.14 -14.95 31.53
C VAL A 359 9.90 -14.84 32.40
N THR A 360 9.05 -15.86 32.38
CA THR A 360 7.82 -15.88 33.20
C THR A 360 7.97 -16.69 34.47
N HIS A 361 8.73 -17.79 34.42
CA HIS A 361 8.92 -18.67 35.57
C HIS A 361 10.38 -19.10 35.69
N ILE A 362 10.86 -19.20 36.93
CA ILE A 362 12.15 -19.82 37.26
C ILE A 362 11.84 -20.87 38.32
N VAL A 363 11.88 -22.14 37.93
CA VAL A 363 11.68 -23.27 38.83
C VAL A 363 13.05 -23.85 39.17
N THR A 364 13.41 -23.83 40.44
CA THR A 364 14.75 -24.19 40.89
C THR A 364 14.77 -25.56 41.58
N ALA A 365 15.88 -26.28 41.43
CA ALA A 365 16.13 -27.50 42.18
C ALA A 365 16.23 -27.20 43.68
N LYS A 366 15.97 -28.22 44.50
CA LYS A 366 16.32 -28.19 45.93
C LYS A 366 17.80 -28.52 46.07
N ARG A 367 18.49 -27.83 46.97
CA ARG A 367 19.85 -28.15 47.39
C ARG A 367 19.88 -29.52 48.10
N PRO A 368 21.05 -30.17 48.23
CA PRO A 368 21.18 -31.45 48.94
C PRO A 368 20.71 -31.42 50.41
N ASP A 369 20.68 -30.24 51.02
CA ASP A 369 20.18 -30.00 52.39
C ASP A 369 18.65 -29.77 52.44
N GLY A 370 17.95 -29.87 51.30
CA GLY A 370 16.51 -29.67 51.19
C GLY A 370 16.07 -28.20 51.02
N THR A 371 16.99 -27.23 51.08
CA THR A 371 16.65 -25.80 50.90
C THR A 371 16.44 -25.44 49.43
N PRO A 372 15.46 -24.58 49.09
CA PRO A 372 15.26 -24.15 47.71
C PRO A 372 16.40 -23.23 47.26
N LEU A 373 16.98 -23.51 46.09
CA LEU A 373 17.97 -22.62 45.49
C LEU A 373 17.31 -21.29 45.11
N ALA A 374 17.95 -20.15 45.43
CA ALA A 374 17.39 -18.85 45.12
C ALA A 374 17.33 -18.64 43.58
N PRO A 375 16.20 -18.19 43.01
CA PRO A 375 16.10 -17.92 41.57
C PRO A 375 17.16 -16.94 41.05
N ALA A 376 17.59 -15.99 41.89
CA ALA A 376 18.63 -15.02 41.54
C ALA A 376 20.00 -15.68 41.30
N GLU A 377 20.35 -16.75 42.03
CA GLU A 377 21.62 -17.46 41.84
C GLU A 377 21.66 -18.20 40.50
N VAL A 378 20.56 -18.85 40.13
CA VAL A 378 20.41 -19.52 38.83
C VAL A 378 20.47 -18.49 37.71
N LEU A 379 19.74 -17.40 37.86
CA LEU A 379 19.67 -16.35 36.86
C LEU A 379 21.04 -15.67 36.69
N LYS A 380 21.82 -15.54 37.76
CA LYS A 380 23.22 -15.09 37.72
C LYS A 380 24.06 -15.96 36.80
N TRP A 381 24.01 -17.28 36.96
CA TRP A 381 24.78 -18.20 36.10
C TRP A 381 24.29 -18.19 34.66
N ALA A 382 22.97 -18.33 34.46
CA ALA A 382 22.37 -18.41 33.12
C ALA A 382 22.61 -17.13 32.32
N ALA A 383 22.32 -15.96 32.90
CA ALA A 383 22.51 -14.68 32.22
C ALA A 383 23.99 -14.34 31.98
N SER A 384 24.89 -14.79 32.86
CA SER A 384 26.33 -14.58 32.65
C SER A 384 26.82 -15.29 31.39
N VAL A 385 26.39 -16.53 31.13
CA VAL A 385 26.73 -17.24 29.88
C VAL A 385 25.98 -16.66 28.69
N GLU A 386 24.69 -16.40 28.83
CA GLU A 386 23.81 -15.94 27.76
C GLU A 386 24.11 -14.51 27.28
N GLN A 387 24.87 -13.70 28.03
CA GLN A 387 25.29 -12.35 27.59
C GLN A 387 26.14 -12.35 26.30
N ARG A 388 26.71 -13.51 25.92
CA ARG A 388 27.49 -13.70 24.70
C ARG A 388 26.67 -14.27 23.53
N SER A 389 25.39 -14.54 23.75
CA SER A 389 24.46 -15.15 22.79
C SER A 389 23.49 -14.10 22.25
N GLU A 390 23.29 -14.09 20.93
CA GLU A 390 22.37 -13.17 20.25
C GLU A 390 20.96 -13.76 20.10
N HIS A 391 20.74 -14.98 20.59
CA HIS A 391 19.45 -15.66 20.47
C HIS A 391 18.35 -14.91 21.26
N PRO A 392 17.11 -14.76 20.74
CA PRO A 392 16.04 -14.03 21.42
C PRO A 392 15.74 -14.51 22.86
N LEU A 393 15.87 -15.82 23.10
CA LEU A 393 15.73 -16.40 24.45
C LEU A 393 16.87 -16.00 25.40
N ALA A 394 18.10 -15.85 24.88
CA ALA A 394 19.25 -15.39 25.65
C ALA A 394 19.05 -13.96 26.13
N LEU A 395 18.63 -13.09 25.21
CA LEU A 395 18.29 -11.70 25.51
C LEU A 395 17.20 -11.59 26.59
N ALA A 396 16.20 -12.47 26.57
CA ALA A 396 15.16 -12.53 27.59
C ALA A 396 15.72 -12.87 28.98
N ILE A 397 16.64 -13.82 29.07
CA ILE A 397 17.31 -14.22 30.33
C ILE A 397 18.18 -13.08 30.85
N VAL A 398 18.98 -12.45 29.99
CA VAL A 398 19.85 -11.32 30.35
C VAL A 398 19.02 -10.13 30.82
N LYS A 399 17.92 -9.83 30.13
CA LYS A 399 16.99 -8.77 30.51
C LYS A 399 16.38 -9.04 31.89
N ALA A 400 15.89 -10.26 32.12
CA ALA A 400 15.34 -10.65 33.42
C ALA A 400 16.36 -10.53 34.56
N ALA A 401 17.64 -10.81 34.30
CA ALA A 401 18.72 -10.62 35.27
C ALA A 401 18.94 -9.14 35.62
N LYS A 402 18.96 -8.28 34.61
CA LYS A 402 19.08 -6.82 34.79
C LYS A 402 17.88 -6.24 35.55
N GLU A 403 16.66 -6.62 35.21
CA GLU A 403 15.43 -6.16 35.90
C GLU A 403 15.39 -6.57 37.38
N ARG A 404 16.03 -7.70 37.72
CA ARG A 404 16.12 -8.22 39.10
C ARG A 404 17.41 -7.79 39.80
N ASN A 405 18.18 -6.85 39.23
CA ASN A 405 19.45 -6.36 39.76
C ASN A 405 20.44 -7.49 40.13
N VAL A 406 20.57 -8.49 39.26
CA VAL A 406 21.52 -9.59 39.44
C VAL A 406 22.85 -9.24 38.79
N ASP A 407 23.92 -9.23 39.58
CA ASP A 407 25.27 -8.97 39.08
C ASP A 407 25.76 -10.12 38.20
N LEU A 408 26.11 -9.81 36.95
CA LEU A 408 26.65 -10.77 36.00
C LEU A 408 28.14 -11.03 36.26
N LEU A 409 28.57 -12.26 36.02
CA LEU A 409 29.93 -12.72 36.19
C LEU A 409 30.69 -12.70 34.84
N PRO A 410 32.02 -12.51 34.86
CA PRO A 410 32.83 -12.67 33.66
C PRO A 410 32.81 -14.11 33.17
N VAL A 411 32.70 -14.29 31.85
CA VAL A 411 32.76 -15.59 31.17
C VAL A 411 34.17 -15.82 30.67
N GLU A 412 34.80 -16.92 31.10
CA GLU A 412 36.16 -17.29 30.69
C GLU A 412 36.18 -17.97 29.33
N THR A 413 35.27 -18.91 29.11
CA THR A 413 35.12 -19.66 27.86
C THR A 413 33.65 -19.71 27.46
N PHE A 414 33.37 -19.61 26.17
CA PHE A 414 32.01 -19.61 25.62
C PHE A 414 31.97 -20.45 24.34
N ALA A 415 30.94 -21.28 24.21
CA ALA A 415 30.66 -22.07 23.02
C ALA A 415 29.15 -22.11 22.76
N MET A 416 28.75 -21.79 21.53
CA MET A 416 27.39 -22.06 21.06
C MET A 416 27.26 -23.51 20.61
N MET A 417 26.17 -24.15 21.01
CA MET A 417 25.79 -25.48 20.57
C MET A 417 24.54 -25.34 19.70
N GLU A 418 24.72 -25.31 18.38
CA GLU A 418 23.62 -25.10 17.42
C GLU A 418 22.42 -26.02 17.71
N GLY A 419 21.24 -25.42 17.82
CA GLY A 419 19.99 -26.12 18.12
C GLY A 419 19.89 -26.73 19.53
N ARG A 420 20.91 -26.57 20.38
CA ARG A 420 21.02 -27.24 21.69
C ARG A 420 21.15 -26.25 22.85
N GLY A 421 21.74 -25.08 22.63
CA GLY A 421 21.89 -24.03 23.63
C GLY A 421 23.30 -23.46 23.68
N VAL A 422 23.72 -22.99 24.84
CA VAL A 422 25.05 -22.40 25.06
C VAL A 422 25.75 -23.04 26.25
N ARG A 423 27.08 -23.01 26.21
CA ARG A 423 27.96 -23.50 27.27
C ARG A 423 29.03 -22.46 27.56
N GLY A 424 29.33 -22.25 28.83
CA GLY A 424 30.47 -21.42 29.21
C GLY A 424 31.00 -21.73 30.59
N THR A 425 32.22 -21.26 30.85
CA THR A 425 32.84 -21.36 32.18
C THR A 425 32.72 -20.03 32.89
N VAL A 426 32.09 -20.05 34.06
CA VAL A 426 31.82 -18.89 34.91
C VAL A 426 32.16 -19.26 36.35
N ASP A 427 32.98 -18.47 37.03
CA ASP A 427 33.39 -18.72 38.43
C ASP A 427 33.92 -20.15 38.66
N ARG A 428 34.80 -20.62 37.75
CA ARG A 428 35.36 -21.99 37.73
C ARG A 428 34.33 -23.13 37.64
N ARG A 429 33.10 -22.83 37.23
CA ARG A 429 32.02 -23.80 37.01
C ARG A 429 31.66 -23.87 35.53
N ILE A 430 31.34 -25.06 35.05
CA ILE A 430 30.83 -25.27 33.71
C ILE A 430 29.32 -25.07 33.77
N ILE A 431 28.83 -24.01 33.13
CA ILE A 431 27.42 -23.65 33.05
C ILE A 431 26.92 -23.93 31.64
N GLU A 432 25.80 -24.63 31.52
CA GLU A 432 25.12 -24.89 30.26
C GLU A 432 23.67 -24.41 30.35
N VAL A 433 23.22 -23.67 29.34
CA VAL A 433 21.83 -23.22 29.21
C VAL A 433 21.30 -23.88 27.94
N ILE A 434 20.52 -24.95 28.12
CA ILE A 434 20.21 -25.90 27.04
C ILE A 434 18.71 -26.14 26.89
N SER A 435 18.28 -26.60 25.71
CA SER A 435 16.87 -26.95 25.49
C SER A 435 16.46 -28.18 26.32
N LEU A 436 15.18 -28.28 26.71
CA LEU A 436 14.64 -29.47 27.38
C LEU A 436 14.89 -30.76 26.57
N ARG A 437 14.80 -30.66 25.24
CA ARG A 437 15.13 -31.77 24.33
C ARG A 437 16.58 -32.21 24.50
N HIS A 438 17.53 -31.28 24.48
CA HIS A 438 18.94 -31.62 24.60
C HIS A 438 19.30 -32.20 25.99
N ALA A 439 18.67 -31.70 27.05
CA ALA A 439 18.83 -32.26 28.39
C ALA A 439 18.39 -33.74 28.44
N ARG A 440 17.29 -34.09 27.76
CA ARG A 440 16.81 -35.47 27.63
C ARG A 440 17.70 -36.34 26.76
N GLU A 441 18.20 -35.81 25.64
CA GLU A 441 19.16 -36.50 24.76
C GLU A 441 20.45 -36.88 25.51
N ARG A 442 20.89 -36.03 26.45
CA ARG A 442 22.02 -36.30 27.35
C ARG A 442 21.67 -37.16 28.57
N SER A 443 20.42 -37.60 28.69
CA SER A 443 19.91 -38.37 29.83
C SER A 443 20.25 -37.71 31.18
N LEU A 444 20.17 -36.38 31.26
CA LEU A 444 20.35 -35.65 32.51
C LEU A 444 19.20 -35.94 33.48
N GLU A 445 19.52 -36.11 34.76
CA GLU A 445 18.53 -36.28 35.81
C GLU A 445 17.80 -34.96 36.09
N LEU A 446 16.56 -34.87 35.60
CA LEU A 446 15.69 -33.71 35.78
C LEU A 446 14.96 -33.73 37.14
N GLY A 447 14.85 -34.88 37.81
CA GLY A 447 14.16 -35.03 39.10
C GLY A 447 12.75 -34.42 39.09
N SER A 448 12.41 -33.64 40.14
CA SER A 448 11.13 -32.93 40.23
C SER A 448 10.95 -31.81 39.21
N LEU A 449 12.03 -31.35 38.55
CA LEU A 449 11.96 -30.28 37.55
C LEU A 449 11.43 -30.78 36.19
N GLY A 450 11.53 -32.08 35.92
CA GLY A 450 11.02 -32.69 34.68
C GLY A 450 9.51 -32.45 34.49
N PRO A 451 8.66 -32.86 35.47
CA PRO A 451 7.22 -32.59 35.42
C PRO A 451 6.86 -31.11 35.32
N ASP A 452 7.61 -30.23 36.00
CA ASP A 452 7.40 -28.78 35.90
C ASP A 452 7.73 -28.25 34.50
N ALA A 453 8.83 -28.71 33.89
CA ALA A 453 9.20 -28.36 32.53
C ALA A 453 8.13 -28.80 31.53
N ASP A 454 7.58 -30.01 31.67
CA ASP A 454 6.50 -30.52 30.81
C ASP A 454 5.20 -29.73 31.00
N ARG A 455 4.85 -29.39 32.25
CA ARG A 455 3.68 -28.55 32.56
C ARG A 455 3.81 -27.16 31.94
N LEU A 456 4.97 -26.54 32.07
CA LEU A 456 5.24 -25.21 31.51
C LEU A 456 5.24 -25.25 29.97
N ALA A 457 5.81 -26.29 29.37
CA ALA A 457 5.75 -26.52 27.92
C ALA A 457 4.32 -26.69 27.41
N ALA A 458 3.49 -27.44 28.14
CA ALA A 458 2.07 -27.63 27.81
C ALA A 458 1.26 -26.33 27.85
N GLN A 459 1.75 -25.32 28.59
CA GLN A 459 1.15 -23.99 28.66
C GLN A 459 1.70 -23.02 27.59
N GLY A 460 2.41 -23.52 26.57
CA GLY A 460 2.98 -22.70 25.51
C GLY A 460 4.22 -21.90 25.89
N ARG A 461 4.89 -22.27 26.99
CA ARG A 461 6.17 -21.68 27.38
C ARG A 461 7.32 -22.52 26.83
N THR A 462 8.45 -21.89 26.57
CA THR A 462 9.69 -22.57 26.17
C THR A 462 10.55 -22.80 27.42
N PRO A 463 10.63 -24.05 27.93
CA PRO A 463 11.51 -24.37 29.05
C PRO A 463 12.97 -24.49 28.58
N VAL A 464 13.84 -23.74 29.24
CA VAL A 464 15.29 -23.81 29.10
C VAL A 464 15.88 -24.36 30.39
N ILE A 465 16.80 -25.30 30.28
CA ILE A 465 17.39 -26.04 31.39
C ILE A 465 18.74 -25.44 31.73
N VAL A 466 18.93 -25.05 33.00
CA VAL A 466 20.20 -24.54 33.51
C VAL A 466 20.94 -25.67 34.20
N VAL A 467 22.10 -26.01 33.66
CA VAL A 467 22.96 -27.09 34.13
C VAL A 467 24.26 -26.49 34.65
N VAL A 468 24.72 -26.95 35.82
CA VAL A 468 26.02 -26.56 36.39
C VAL A 468 26.78 -27.83 36.73
N ASN A 469 27.99 -27.97 36.20
CA ASN A 469 28.84 -29.15 36.41
C ASN A 469 28.10 -30.49 36.19
N ASN A 470 27.31 -30.57 35.11
CA ASN A 470 26.50 -31.74 34.73
C ASN A 470 25.31 -32.07 35.67
N THR A 471 24.94 -31.16 36.57
CA THR A 471 23.74 -31.28 37.41
C THR A 471 22.70 -30.22 37.01
N VAL A 472 21.43 -30.62 36.91
CA VAL A 472 20.33 -29.70 36.57
C VAL A 472 19.92 -28.89 37.80
N TYR A 473 19.98 -27.57 37.70
CA TYR A 473 19.65 -26.67 38.81
C TYR A 473 18.36 -25.88 38.62
N ALA A 474 17.89 -25.71 37.39
CA ALA A 474 16.63 -25.02 37.15
C ALA A 474 16.02 -25.25 35.78
N VAL A 475 14.73 -24.93 35.70
CA VAL A 475 13.97 -24.70 34.48
C VAL A 475 13.60 -23.23 34.45
N VAL A 476 14.07 -22.52 33.42
CA VAL A 476 13.67 -21.14 33.13
C VAL A 476 12.65 -21.19 32.00
N ALA A 477 11.42 -20.79 32.28
CA ALA A 477 10.36 -20.76 31.28
C ALA A 477 10.25 -19.37 30.66
N ILE A 478 10.38 -19.32 29.35
CA ILE A 478 10.30 -18.10 28.56
C ILE A 478 9.03 -18.17 27.72
N SER A 479 8.26 -17.09 27.66
CA SER A 479 7.13 -16.99 26.74
C SER A 479 7.06 -15.59 26.15
N ASP A 480 6.45 -15.50 24.98
CA ASP A 480 6.06 -14.23 24.40
C ASP A 480 4.66 -13.87 24.93
N PRO A 481 4.50 -12.81 25.75
CA PRO A 481 3.21 -12.46 26.30
C PRO A 481 2.21 -12.10 25.21
N ILE A 482 0.94 -12.44 25.43
CA ILE A 482 -0.15 -12.08 24.52
C ILE A 482 -0.41 -10.57 24.66
N LYS A 483 -0.60 -9.87 23.54
CA LYS A 483 -0.95 -8.44 23.56
C LYS A 483 -2.27 -8.25 24.31
N PRO A 484 -2.39 -7.22 25.18
CA PRO A 484 -3.64 -6.95 25.89
C PRO A 484 -4.86 -6.80 24.97
N SER A 485 -4.66 -6.25 23.77
CA SER A 485 -5.71 -6.04 22.77
C SER A 485 -6.07 -7.27 21.93
N ALA A 486 -5.27 -8.35 21.96
CA ALA A 486 -5.45 -9.48 21.04
C ALA A 486 -6.80 -10.17 21.22
N LYS A 487 -7.22 -10.40 22.47
CA LYS A 487 -8.51 -11.06 22.78
C LYS A 487 -9.70 -10.24 22.32
N GLU A 488 -9.65 -8.91 22.52
CA GLU A 488 -10.70 -8.01 22.07
C GLU A 488 -10.77 -7.93 20.55
N ALA A 489 -9.61 -7.89 19.87
CA ALA A 489 -9.54 -7.88 18.41
C ALA A 489 -10.13 -9.17 17.79
N VAL A 490 -9.78 -10.34 18.32
CA VAL A 490 -10.36 -11.63 17.87
C VAL A 490 -11.87 -11.66 18.09
N ALA A 491 -12.35 -11.18 19.24
CA ALA A 491 -13.79 -11.07 19.52
C ALA A 491 -14.50 -10.12 18.54
N LEU A 492 -13.87 -9.00 18.17
CA LEU A 492 -14.40 -8.07 17.17
C LEU A 492 -14.48 -8.74 15.79
N PHE A 493 -13.44 -9.43 15.34
CA PHE A 493 -13.46 -10.18 14.08
C PHE A 493 -14.60 -11.20 14.04
N LYS A 494 -14.79 -11.96 15.12
CA LYS A 494 -15.90 -12.93 15.23
C LYS A 494 -17.26 -12.24 15.18
N ARG A 495 -17.45 -11.10 15.86
CA ARG A 495 -18.69 -10.30 15.79
C ARG A 495 -18.99 -9.76 14.39
N MET A 496 -17.94 -9.48 13.61
CA MET A 496 -18.07 -9.09 12.19
C MET A 496 -18.37 -10.27 11.26
N GLY A 497 -18.45 -11.50 11.78
CA GLY A 497 -18.70 -12.71 11.01
C GLY A 497 -17.48 -13.18 10.20
N LEU A 498 -16.26 -12.81 10.62
CA LEU A 498 -15.02 -13.26 10.01
C LEU A 498 -14.56 -14.58 10.63
N SER A 499 -14.09 -15.51 9.79
CA SER A 499 -13.37 -16.71 10.26
C SER A 499 -11.95 -16.30 10.64
N VAL A 500 -11.52 -16.62 11.86
CA VAL A 500 -10.19 -16.27 12.38
C VAL A 500 -9.40 -17.54 12.55
N MET A 501 -8.19 -17.59 11.99
CA MET A 501 -7.27 -18.71 12.07
C MET A 501 -5.89 -18.23 12.50
N MET A 502 -5.22 -18.99 13.35
CA MET A 502 -3.85 -18.70 13.79
C MET A 502 -2.83 -19.58 13.07
N LEU A 503 -1.74 -18.97 12.60
CA LEU A 503 -0.55 -19.66 12.08
C LEU A 503 0.58 -19.54 13.10
N SER A 504 1.27 -20.65 13.37
CA SER A 504 2.41 -20.66 14.28
C SER A 504 3.47 -21.65 13.84
N GLY A 505 4.75 -21.30 14.04
CA GLY A 505 5.88 -22.21 13.91
C GLY A 505 6.12 -23.05 15.17
N ASP A 506 5.45 -22.74 16.27
CA ASP A 506 5.59 -23.47 17.54
C ASP A 506 4.98 -24.88 17.45
N VAL A 507 5.41 -25.72 18.40
CA VAL A 507 4.80 -27.02 18.67
C VAL A 507 3.30 -26.90 18.93
N LYS A 508 2.54 -27.89 18.44
CA LYS A 508 1.07 -27.88 18.45
C LYS A 508 0.44 -27.49 19.78
N ARG A 509 0.88 -28.11 20.89
CA ARG A 509 0.35 -27.83 22.23
C ARG A 509 0.51 -26.37 22.66
N GLY A 510 1.63 -25.74 22.31
CA GLY A 510 1.89 -24.35 22.69
C GLY A 510 1.03 -23.38 21.89
N ALA A 511 0.85 -23.64 20.59
CA ALA A 511 -0.06 -22.89 19.76
C ALA A 511 -1.53 -23.02 20.23
N GLU A 512 -1.97 -24.23 20.59
CA GLU A 512 -3.32 -24.46 21.14
C GLU A 512 -3.57 -23.68 22.44
N ALA A 513 -2.58 -23.59 23.33
CA ALA A 513 -2.70 -22.82 24.56
C ALA A 513 -2.91 -21.33 24.29
N VAL A 514 -2.09 -20.73 23.40
CA VAL A 514 -2.21 -19.31 23.04
C VAL A 514 -3.55 -19.03 22.36
N ALA A 515 -3.95 -19.88 21.41
CA ALA A 515 -5.21 -19.73 20.69
C ALA A 515 -6.43 -19.83 21.61
N ALA A 516 -6.43 -20.77 22.57
CA ALA A 516 -7.51 -20.90 23.55
C ALA A 516 -7.64 -19.63 24.42
N GLU A 517 -6.52 -19.01 24.79
CA GLU A 517 -6.50 -17.81 25.62
C GLU A 517 -7.11 -16.58 24.90
N VAL A 518 -6.84 -16.43 23.60
CA VAL A 518 -7.41 -15.36 22.76
C VAL A 518 -8.75 -15.73 22.10
N GLY A 519 -9.18 -17.00 22.20
CA GLY A 519 -10.44 -17.50 21.66
C GLY A 519 -10.42 -17.75 20.15
N ILE A 520 -9.35 -18.34 19.61
CA ILE A 520 -9.25 -18.79 18.20
C ILE A 520 -9.46 -20.30 18.12
N ASP A 521 -10.35 -20.75 17.23
CA ASP A 521 -10.73 -22.16 17.10
C ASP A 521 -9.94 -22.90 15.99
N GLU A 522 -9.55 -22.20 14.93
CA GLU A 522 -8.81 -22.77 13.80
C GLU A 522 -7.31 -22.46 13.94
N ILE A 523 -6.46 -23.48 14.00
CA ILE A 523 -5.01 -23.34 14.24
C ILE A 523 -4.23 -24.23 13.30
N VAL A 524 -3.15 -23.69 12.73
CA VAL A 524 -2.12 -24.48 12.06
C VAL A 524 -0.79 -24.20 12.75
N ALA A 525 -0.27 -25.22 13.44
CA ALA A 525 0.98 -25.18 14.18
C ALA A 525 2.12 -25.85 13.39
N GLU A 526 3.36 -25.69 13.86
CA GLU A 526 4.56 -26.27 13.26
C GLU A 526 4.76 -25.88 11.78
N VAL A 527 4.34 -24.67 11.42
CA VAL A 527 4.38 -24.16 10.05
C VAL A 527 5.71 -23.45 9.78
N LEU A 528 6.43 -23.90 8.75
CA LEU A 528 7.63 -23.22 8.24
C LEU A 528 7.24 -21.92 7.50
N PRO A 529 8.12 -20.89 7.46
CA PRO A 529 7.84 -19.65 6.72
C PRO A 529 7.40 -19.87 5.27
N SER A 530 8.02 -20.82 4.56
CA SER A 530 7.67 -21.18 3.17
C SER A 530 6.27 -21.77 3.05
N GLN A 531 5.79 -22.49 4.06
CA GLN A 531 4.49 -23.17 4.06
C GLN A 531 3.33 -22.21 4.36
N LYS A 532 3.59 -21.06 5.02
CA LYS A 532 2.54 -20.06 5.31
C LYS A 532 1.88 -19.55 4.03
N ALA A 533 2.67 -19.30 2.97
CA ALA A 533 2.15 -18.88 1.67
C ALA A 533 1.26 -19.95 1.02
N ASP A 534 1.60 -21.23 1.15
CA ASP A 534 0.81 -22.32 0.58
C ASP A 534 -0.53 -22.51 1.30
N ILE A 535 -0.58 -22.26 2.62
CA ILE A 535 -1.83 -22.24 3.39
C ILE A 535 -2.75 -21.13 2.88
N VAL A 536 -2.21 -19.92 2.65
CA VAL A 536 -2.96 -18.81 2.06
C VAL A 536 -3.52 -19.20 0.69
N ARG A 537 -2.70 -19.78 -0.20
CA ARG A 537 -3.14 -20.25 -1.52
C ARG A 537 -4.21 -21.32 -1.44
N LYS A 538 -4.08 -22.26 -0.50
CA LYS A 538 -5.06 -23.34 -0.29
C LYS A 538 -6.43 -22.77 0.06
N LEU A 539 -6.48 -21.80 0.98
CA LEU A 539 -7.72 -21.13 1.37
C LEU A 539 -8.31 -20.29 0.21
N GLN A 540 -7.46 -19.61 -0.56
CA GLN A 540 -7.90 -18.87 -1.75
C GLN A 540 -8.48 -19.79 -2.84
N ARG A 541 -7.88 -20.97 -3.08
CA ARG A 541 -8.43 -21.98 -4.01
C ARG A 541 -9.80 -22.51 -3.58
N GLN A 542 -10.13 -22.42 -2.29
CA GLN A 542 -11.46 -22.73 -1.77
C GLN A 542 -12.45 -21.56 -1.92
N GLY A 543 -12.06 -20.49 -2.61
CA GLY A 543 -12.88 -19.30 -2.82
C GLY A 543 -12.91 -18.33 -1.64
N ARG A 544 -12.05 -18.50 -0.63
CA ARG A 544 -12.00 -17.58 0.52
C ARG A 544 -11.18 -16.33 0.19
N HIS A 545 -11.69 -15.17 0.58
CA HIS A 545 -10.92 -13.93 0.61
C HIS A 545 -10.20 -13.81 1.95
N VAL A 546 -8.87 -13.92 1.90
CA VAL A 546 -8.02 -14.11 3.07
C VAL A 546 -7.18 -12.86 3.33
N ALA A 547 -7.28 -12.30 4.54
CA ALA A 547 -6.30 -11.35 5.06
C ALA A 547 -5.22 -12.09 5.86
N MET A 548 -3.95 -11.80 5.62
CA MET A 548 -2.84 -12.28 6.45
C MET A 548 -2.31 -11.11 7.28
N VAL A 549 -2.21 -11.27 8.59
CA VAL A 549 -1.67 -10.28 9.52
C VAL A 549 -0.39 -10.85 10.14
N GLY A 550 0.71 -10.11 10.05
CA GLY A 550 2.04 -10.55 10.47
C GLY A 550 2.97 -9.35 10.69
N ASP A 551 3.97 -9.50 11.56
CA ASP A 551 4.94 -8.45 11.92
C ASP A 551 6.00 -8.21 10.83
N GLY A 552 6.18 -9.20 9.96
CA GLY A 552 6.84 -9.06 8.66
C GLY A 552 8.36 -9.14 8.71
N ILE A 553 8.86 -10.37 8.57
CA ILE A 553 10.01 -10.79 7.73
C ILE A 553 9.74 -12.24 7.30
N ASN A 554 9.41 -13.12 8.26
CA ASN A 554 9.03 -14.50 8.02
C ASN A 554 7.68 -14.66 7.29
N ASP A 555 6.82 -13.65 7.40
CA ASP A 555 5.49 -13.65 6.79
C ASP A 555 5.44 -12.96 5.43
N ALA A 556 6.53 -12.35 4.97
CA ALA A 556 6.54 -11.61 3.71
C ALA A 556 5.99 -12.44 2.52
N PRO A 557 6.36 -13.74 2.36
CA PRO A 557 5.76 -14.59 1.33
C PRO A 557 4.24 -14.75 1.52
N ALA A 558 3.76 -14.99 2.73
CA ALA A 558 2.34 -15.19 3.01
C ALA A 558 1.53 -13.89 2.84
N LEU A 559 2.07 -12.76 3.30
CA LEU A 559 1.51 -11.42 3.13
C LEU A 559 1.39 -11.04 1.65
N SER A 560 2.36 -11.42 0.82
CA SER A 560 2.35 -11.10 -0.62
C SER A 560 1.24 -11.84 -1.39
N VAL A 561 0.89 -13.05 -0.96
CA VAL A 561 -0.11 -13.89 -1.62
C VAL A 561 -1.52 -13.65 -1.09
N ALA A 562 -1.66 -13.09 0.11
CA ALA A 562 -2.95 -12.81 0.71
C ALA A 562 -3.78 -11.79 -0.10
N THR A 563 -5.10 -11.86 0.07
CA THR A 563 -6.04 -10.90 -0.57
C THR A 563 -5.80 -9.51 -0.02
N CYS A 564 -5.50 -9.42 1.27
CA CYS A 564 -5.06 -8.21 1.95
C CYS A 564 -3.97 -8.57 2.98
N ALA A 565 -3.03 -7.66 3.21
CA ALA A 565 -1.96 -7.84 4.17
C ALA A 565 -1.82 -6.62 5.08
N PRO A 566 -2.65 -6.51 6.14
CA PRO A 566 -2.44 -5.55 7.20
C PRO A 566 -1.12 -5.88 7.91
N ARG A 567 -0.27 -4.88 8.12
CA ARG A 567 0.94 -4.99 8.93
C ARG A 567 0.77 -4.13 10.18
#